data_AF-A0A381ZC46-F1
#
_entry.id   AF-A0A381ZC46-F1
#
_cell.length_a   1.000
_cell.length_b   1.000
_cell.length_c   1.000
_cell.angle_alpha   90.00
_cell.angle_beta   90.00
_cell.angle_gamma   90.00
#
_symmetry.space_group_name_H-M   'P 1'
#
loop_
_entity.id
_entity.type
_entity.pdbx_description
1 polymer ?
#
loop_
_entity_poly.entity_id
_entity_poly.type
_entity_poly.pdbx_seq_one_letter_code
_entity_poly.pdbx_strand_id
1 'polypeptide(L)'
;MNPISLVWDVQFTGEGVTQKATGIMLVAMGEHIQHSVIEVMNHNRVREGQKVSRAGYTSGLRFIIDATFLDTEEILELNERALSFNHEFCSLSSVSISETLPIPLDIPTKSRFPELGRIMLCVRFTDGLGYTDAKKIRNAIGTQTKETKDGLDPIGTGKGSSGARFSEEFRSMLSDSKWLRRFPSLTGVSKGLLSGAAAGGCYDLSYDLREAVRQLTESSEEIWWSKLDPDELTLTPSLIVDPSEKLDSKFDPAHYHHLEGEKSDNYVKNMKEIEMEQTGDSDVVEDLAYTLGRMMRGRRMRKQVGVDQGLAHGNEAFVISENVILPWIAEEFVNCLGFFLMTRKPKYWRNGQCEVRVVQPFSSELIEVLKEAD
;
A
#
# COMPACT_ATOMS: atom_id res chain seq x y z
N MET A 1 -9.71 -2.04 -15.27
CA MET A 1 -8.64 -2.78 -14.57
C MET A 1 -7.72 -1.86 -13.77
N ASN A 2 -7.35 -2.27 -12.57
CA ASN A 2 -6.27 -1.65 -11.81
C ASN A 2 -4.90 -2.10 -12.35
N PRO A 3 -3.84 -1.29 -12.29
CA PRO A 3 -2.51 -1.70 -12.73
C PRO A 3 -1.98 -2.87 -11.89
N ILE A 4 -1.47 -3.91 -12.57
CA ILE A 4 -0.90 -5.11 -11.95
C ILE A 4 0.58 -5.19 -12.29
N SER A 5 1.39 -5.63 -11.34
CA SER A 5 2.83 -5.83 -11.55
C SER A 5 3.30 -7.10 -10.87
N LEU A 6 4.29 -7.74 -11.49
CA LEU A 6 5.05 -8.80 -10.87
C LEU A 6 6.16 -8.18 -10.00
N VAL A 7 6.17 -8.54 -8.73
CA VAL A 7 7.16 -8.11 -7.75
C VAL A 7 8.17 -9.24 -7.59
N TRP A 8 9.37 -9.04 -8.13
CA TRP A 8 10.44 -10.02 -8.06
C TRP A 8 11.50 -9.58 -7.05
N ASP A 9 11.59 -10.31 -5.94
CA ASP A 9 12.53 -10.07 -4.86
C ASP A 9 13.70 -11.07 -4.91
N VAL A 10 14.92 -10.55 -4.89
CA VAL A 10 16.15 -11.34 -4.78
C VAL A 10 16.92 -10.90 -3.54
N GLN A 11 17.01 -11.78 -2.54
CA GLN A 11 17.83 -11.58 -1.35
C GLN A 11 19.25 -12.10 -1.59
N PHE A 12 20.24 -11.36 -1.08
CA PHE A 12 21.64 -11.70 -1.28
C PHE A 12 22.15 -12.66 -0.20
N THR A 13 23.14 -13.48 -0.55
CA THR A 13 23.93 -14.24 0.43
C THR A 13 24.74 -13.30 1.32
N GLY A 14 25.16 -13.76 2.50
CA GLY A 14 26.02 -12.98 3.40
C GLY A 14 27.34 -12.54 2.74
N GLU A 15 27.87 -13.37 1.85
CA GLU A 15 29.03 -13.06 1.03
C GLU A 15 28.71 -11.95 0.00
N GLY A 16 27.60 -12.07 -0.73
CA GLY A 16 27.17 -11.04 -1.69
C GLY A 16 26.98 -9.67 -1.04
N VAL A 17 26.48 -9.62 0.19
CA VAL A 17 26.40 -8.38 0.98
C VAL A 17 27.78 -7.84 1.33
N THR A 18 28.68 -8.71 1.81
CA THR A 18 30.03 -8.33 2.27
C THR A 18 30.90 -7.84 1.11
N GLN A 19 30.78 -8.49 -0.05
CA GLN A 19 31.50 -8.14 -1.28
C GLN A 19 30.86 -6.98 -2.06
N LYS A 20 29.72 -6.43 -1.59
CA LYS A 20 28.97 -5.36 -2.27
C LYS A 20 28.56 -5.75 -3.70
N ALA A 21 28.09 -6.98 -3.87
CA ALA A 21 27.69 -7.56 -5.15
C ALA A 21 26.44 -6.90 -5.78
N THR A 22 25.85 -5.87 -5.17
CA THR A 22 24.63 -5.20 -5.63
C THR A 22 24.65 -4.83 -7.12
N GLY A 23 25.77 -4.28 -7.61
CA GLY A 23 25.89 -3.91 -9.02
C GLY A 23 25.97 -5.10 -9.98
N ILE A 24 26.56 -6.22 -9.53
CA ILE A 24 26.65 -7.47 -10.29
C ILE A 24 25.26 -8.10 -10.36
N MET A 25 24.59 -8.23 -9.21
CA MET A 25 23.24 -8.78 -9.09
C MET A 25 22.23 -7.99 -9.92
N LEU A 26 22.32 -6.66 -9.90
CA LEU A 26 21.46 -5.78 -10.69
C LEU A 26 21.52 -6.12 -12.19
N VAL A 27 22.73 -6.26 -12.73
CA VAL A 27 22.94 -6.55 -14.16
C VAL A 27 22.49 -7.99 -14.46
N ALA A 28 22.91 -8.96 -13.64
CA ALA A 28 22.53 -10.36 -13.81
C ALA A 28 21.01 -10.57 -13.79
N MET A 29 20.29 -9.92 -12.86
CA MET A 29 18.83 -9.96 -12.83
C MET A 29 18.21 -9.28 -14.05
N GLY A 30 18.76 -8.14 -14.48
CA GLY A 30 18.29 -7.41 -15.66
C GLY A 30 18.47 -8.18 -16.96
N GLU A 31 19.58 -8.90 -17.12
CA GLU A 31 19.83 -9.76 -18.29
C GLU A 31 18.99 -11.04 -18.29
N HIS A 32 18.59 -11.52 -17.10
CA HIS A 32 17.80 -12.74 -16.95
C HIS A 32 16.33 -12.55 -17.36
N ILE A 33 15.78 -11.34 -17.17
CA ILE A 33 14.37 -11.06 -17.47
C ILE A 33 14.23 -10.25 -18.76
N GLN A 34 13.49 -10.78 -19.72
CA GLN A 34 13.30 -10.16 -21.04
C GLN A 34 12.07 -9.23 -21.09
N HIS A 35 11.57 -8.80 -19.93
CA HIS A 35 10.44 -7.88 -19.81
C HIS A 35 10.88 -6.53 -19.26
N SER A 36 10.14 -5.48 -19.60
CA SER A 36 10.44 -4.12 -19.15
C SER A 36 10.28 -4.00 -17.63
N VAL A 37 11.39 -3.83 -16.92
CA VAL A 37 11.41 -3.48 -15.51
C VAL A 37 11.07 -2.00 -15.39
N ILE A 38 9.97 -1.65 -14.72
CA ILE A 38 9.57 -0.24 -14.54
C ILE A 38 10.38 0.40 -13.41
N GLU A 39 10.60 -0.35 -12.33
CA GLU A 39 11.29 0.14 -11.14
C GLU A 39 12.21 -0.92 -10.55
N VAL A 40 13.37 -0.47 -10.10
CA VAL A 40 14.25 -1.24 -9.23
C VAL A 40 14.21 -0.63 -7.84
N MET A 41 14.07 -1.46 -6.82
CA MET A 41 14.20 -1.06 -5.43
C MET A 41 15.32 -1.82 -4.73
N ASN A 42 15.92 -1.19 -3.71
CA ASN A 42 17.00 -1.82 -2.96
C ASN A 42 16.62 -2.03 -1.48
N HIS A 43 16.79 -3.27 -1.01
CA HIS A 43 16.51 -3.69 0.36
C HIS A 43 17.60 -3.17 1.30
N ASN A 44 17.35 -2.06 2.01
CA ASN A 44 18.35 -1.50 2.93
C ASN A 44 18.13 -2.00 4.36
N ARG A 45 19.06 -2.82 4.85
CA ARG A 45 19.10 -3.21 6.27
C ARG A 45 20.04 -2.31 7.06
N VAL A 46 19.62 -1.95 8.25
CA VAL A 46 20.42 -1.20 9.23
C VAL A 46 20.92 -2.19 10.27
N ARG A 47 22.18 -2.08 10.72
CA ARG A 47 22.68 -2.96 11.79
C ARG A 47 21.96 -2.66 13.10
N GLU A 48 21.86 -3.65 13.98
CA GLU A 48 21.35 -3.45 15.33
C GLU A 48 22.12 -2.33 16.05
N GLY A 49 21.41 -1.43 16.72
CA GLY A 49 21.97 -0.24 17.39
C GLY A 49 22.36 0.93 16.47
N GLN A 50 22.28 0.78 15.14
CA GLN A 50 22.53 1.88 14.21
C GLN A 50 21.23 2.70 14.00
N LYS A 51 21.35 4.04 14.00
CA LYS A 51 20.22 4.93 13.74
C LYS A 51 19.55 4.58 12.41
N VAL A 52 18.23 4.43 12.43
CA VAL A 52 17.37 4.12 11.27
C VAL A 52 17.64 5.09 10.12
N SER A 53 17.92 6.37 10.41
CA SER A 53 18.24 7.39 9.39
C SER A 53 19.57 7.21 8.63
N ARG A 54 20.43 6.24 8.97
CA ARG A 54 21.65 5.94 8.19
C ARG A 54 21.35 5.06 6.97
N ALA A 55 22.25 5.12 5.98
CA ALA A 55 22.11 4.49 4.66
C ALA A 55 21.99 2.95 4.67
N GLY A 56 22.28 2.28 5.79
CA GLY A 56 22.26 0.81 5.88
C GLY A 56 23.22 0.14 4.89
N TYR A 57 23.03 -1.15 4.66
CA TYR A 57 23.65 -1.90 3.57
C TYR A 57 22.56 -2.55 2.72
N THR A 58 22.81 -2.70 1.41
CA THR A 58 21.89 -3.38 0.52
C THR A 58 21.98 -4.89 0.72
N SER A 59 20.86 -5.50 1.05
CA SER A 59 20.71 -6.94 1.35
C SER A 59 19.96 -7.71 0.26
N GLY A 60 19.52 -7.01 -0.78
CA GLY A 60 18.78 -7.58 -1.90
C GLY A 60 18.28 -6.49 -2.83
N LEU A 61 17.68 -6.93 -3.94
CA LEU A 61 16.98 -6.08 -4.90
C LEU A 61 15.53 -6.54 -5.08
N ARG A 62 14.70 -5.61 -5.52
CA ARG A 62 13.33 -5.84 -5.96
C ARG A 62 13.15 -5.25 -7.35
N PHE A 63 12.66 -6.02 -8.29
CA PHE A 63 12.20 -5.52 -9.58
C PHE A 63 10.67 -5.46 -9.58
N ILE A 64 10.14 -4.36 -10.10
CA ILE A 64 8.72 -4.20 -10.41
C ILE A 64 8.60 -4.29 -11.93
N ILE A 65 7.90 -5.31 -12.40
CA ILE A 65 7.71 -5.58 -13.83
C ILE A 65 6.23 -5.38 -14.14
N ASP A 66 5.92 -4.56 -15.15
CA ASP A 66 4.52 -4.33 -15.54
C ASP A 66 3.91 -5.63 -16.06
N ALA A 67 2.73 -5.97 -15.54
CA ALA A 67 1.96 -7.14 -15.97
C ALA A 67 0.53 -6.73 -16.37
N THR A 68 0.24 -5.43 -16.44
CA THR A 68 -1.13 -4.92 -16.65
C THR A 68 -1.71 -5.42 -17.97
N PHE A 69 -0.91 -5.43 -19.04
CA PHE A 69 -1.34 -5.83 -20.38
C PHE A 69 -0.85 -7.21 -20.83
N LEU A 70 -0.24 -7.97 -19.93
CA LEU A 70 0.10 -9.37 -20.17
C LEU A 70 -1.12 -10.25 -19.94
N ASP A 71 -1.28 -11.33 -20.69
CA ASP A 71 -2.28 -12.35 -20.40
C ASP A 71 -1.83 -13.28 -19.25
N THR A 72 -2.72 -14.17 -18.80
CA THR A 72 -2.43 -15.08 -17.69
C THR A 72 -1.26 -16.02 -18.00
N GLU A 73 -1.13 -16.51 -19.24
CA GLU A 73 -0.05 -17.42 -19.63
C GLU A 73 1.31 -16.70 -19.62
N GLU A 74 1.37 -15.48 -20.18
CA GLU A 74 2.56 -14.63 -20.15
C GLU A 74 3.02 -14.30 -18.71
N ILE A 75 2.08 -14.07 -17.78
CA ILE A 75 2.40 -13.82 -16.36
C ILE A 75 2.96 -15.08 -15.69
N LEU A 76 2.41 -16.25 -15.99
CA LEU A 76 2.91 -17.53 -15.48
C LEU A 76 4.32 -17.82 -16.00
N GLU A 77 4.58 -17.63 -17.29
CA GLU A 77 5.92 -17.76 -17.87
C GLU A 77 6.92 -16.79 -17.24
N LEU A 78 6.50 -15.54 -17.01
CA LEU A 78 7.33 -14.53 -16.37
C LEU A 78 7.69 -14.93 -14.94
N ASN A 79 6.74 -15.48 -14.18
CA ASN A 79 6.97 -16.01 -12.84
C ASN A 79 7.97 -17.16 -12.83
N GLU A 80 7.79 -18.16 -13.68
CA GLU A 80 8.71 -19.30 -13.79
C GLU A 80 10.12 -18.84 -14.12
N ARG A 81 10.25 -17.91 -15.07
CA ARG A 81 11.55 -17.32 -15.41
C ARG A 81 12.17 -16.56 -14.24
N ALA A 82 11.41 -15.75 -13.50
CA ALA A 82 11.94 -15.03 -12.35
C ALA A 82 12.36 -15.97 -11.20
N LEU A 83 11.60 -17.03 -10.94
CA LEU A 83 11.91 -18.04 -9.93
C LEU A 83 13.12 -18.91 -10.31
N SER A 84 13.33 -19.18 -11.60
CA SER A 84 14.47 -19.95 -12.10
C SER A 84 15.81 -19.20 -12.02
N PHE A 85 15.81 -17.95 -11.55
CA PHE A 85 17.03 -17.15 -11.42
C PHE A 85 18.00 -17.77 -10.41
N ASN A 86 19.21 -18.04 -10.88
CA ASN A 86 20.26 -18.63 -10.07
C ASN A 86 21.56 -17.83 -10.24
N HIS A 87 22.19 -17.49 -9.12
CA HIS A 87 23.46 -16.76 -9.09
C HIS A 87 24.17 -17.09 -7.76
N GLU A 88 25.50 -17.12 -7.74
CA GLU A 88 26.29 -17.45 -6.53
C GLU A 88 26.00 -16.55 -5.31
N PHE A 89 25.61 -15.30 -5.57
CA PHE A 89 25.21 -14.33 -4.55
C PHE A 89 23.70 -14.28 -4.28
N CYS A 90 22.89 -15.11 -4.94
CA CYS A 90 21.46 -15.23 -4.68
C CYS A 90 21.23 -16.19 -3.50
N SER A 91 20.61 -15.71 -2.43
CA SER A 91 20.16 -16.57 -1.32
C SER A 91 18.72 -17.04 -1.50
N LEU A 92 17.85 -16.17 -2.00
CA LEU A 92 16.43 -16.44 -2.17
C LEU A 92 15.93 -15.59 -3.33
N SER A 93 15.24 -16.24 -4.27
CA SER A 93 14.43 -15.59 -5.30
C SER A 93 12.97 -15.86 -4.95
N SER A 94 12.15 -14.82 -4.91
CA SER A 94 10.71 -14.94 -4.62
C SER A 94 9.92 -13.99 -5.49
N VAL A 95 8.74 -14.44 -5.89
CA VAL A 95 7.83 -13.67 -6.73
C VAL A 95 6.51 -13.44 -5.99
N SER A 96 5.92 -12.27 -6.20
CA SER A 96 4.61 -11.90 -5.69
C SER A 96 3.88 -11.10 -6.77
N ILE A 97 2.56 -11.05 -6.69
CA ILE A 97 1.75 -10.15 -7.53
C ILE A 97 1.41 -8.93 -6.70
N SER A 98 1.52 -7.76 -7.31
CA SER A 98 1.04 -6.52 -6.74
C SER A 98 -0.03 -5.87 -7.60
N GLU A 99 -1.05 -5.34 -6.95
CA GLU A 99 -2.08 -4.51 -7.56
C GLU A 99 -1.97 -3.09 -7.00
N THR A 100 -1.94 -2.09 -7.88
CA THR A 100 -2.00 -0.68 -7.47
C THR A 100 -3.45 -0.30 -7.22
N LEU A 101 -3.76 0.05 -5.97
CA LEU A 101 -5.12 0.32 -5.56
C LEU A 101 -5.59 1.71 -6.03
N PRO A 102 -6.84 1.85 -6.46
CA PRO A 102 -7.46 3.15 -6.60
C PRO A 102 -7.68 3.76 -5.21
N ILE A 103 -7.55 5.07 -5.10
CA ILE A 103 -7.74 5.79 -3.83
C ILE A 103 -8.75 6.92 -4.05
N PRO A 104 -9.98 6.84 -3.50
CA PRO A 104 -10.55 5.74 -2.70
C PRO A 104 -10.76 4.45 -3.51
N LEU A 105 -10.92 3.32 -2.80
CA LEU A 105 -11.22 2.03 -3.43
C LEU A 105 -12.53 2.09 -4.26
N ASP A 106 -12.56 1.38 -5.39
CA ASP A 106 -13.78 1.10 -6.14
C ASP A 106 -14.55 -0.10 -5.56
N ILE A 107 -15.77 -0.33 -6.05
CA ILE A 107 -16.65 -1.40 -5.53
C ILE A 107 -16.01 -2.79 -5.73
N PRO A 108 -15.52 -3.18 -6.93
CA PRO A 108 -14.92 -4.49 -7.15
C PRO A 108 -13.72 -4.75 -6.21
N THR A 109 -12.84 -3.76 -6.06
CA THR A 109 -11.63 -3.92 -5.24
C THR A 109 -11.96 -4.08 -3.76
N LYS A 110 -12.99 -3.38 -3.25
CA LYS A 110 -13.45 -3.56 -1.85
C LYS A 110 -13.95 -4.97 -1.58
N SER A 111 -14.73 -5.53 -2.51
CA SER A 111 -15.35 -6.85 -2.34
C SER A 111 -14.36 -8.00 -2.32
N ARG A 112 -13.19 -7.84 -2.93
CA ARG A 112 -12.13 -8.87 -2.97
C ARG A 112 -10.88 -8.49 -2.17
N PHE A 113 -10.95 -7.44 -1.36
CA PHE A 113 -9.79 -6.98 -0.60
C PHE A 113 -9.41 -8.07 0.42
N PRO A 114 -8.17 -8.59 0.43
CA PRO A 114 -7.84 -9.69 1.31
C PRO A 114 -7.65 -9.18 2.74
N GLU A 115 -8.16 -9.93 3.72
CA GLU A 115 -8.05 -9.59 5.14
C GLU A 115 -6.61 -9.61 5.66
N LEU A 116 -5.76 -10.42 5.05
CA LEU A 116 -4.35 -10.58 5.38
C LEU A 116 -3.53 -10.43 4.11
N GLY A 117 -2.46 -9.64 4.17
CA GLY A 117 -1.59 -9.48 3.02
C GLY A 117 -0.37 -8.62 3.32
N ARG A 118 0.30 -8.18 2.26
CA ARG A 118 1.30 -7.12 2.33
C ARG A 118 0.78 -5.88 1.61
N ILE A 119 1.25 -4.73 2.08
CA ILE A 119 0.94 -3.43 1.51
C ILE A 119 2.22 -2.65 1.29
N MET A 120 2.32 -2.05 0.12
CA MET A 120 3.41 -1.17 -0.27
C MET A 120 2.90 0.27 -0.31
N LEU A 121 3.51 1.13 0.50
CA LEU A 121 3.22 2.56 0.62
C LEU A 121 4.32 3.34 -0.07
N CYS A 122 4.10 3.75 -1.30
CA CYS A 122 5.13 4.31 -2.15
C CYS A 122 4.88 5.79 -2.48
N VAL A 123 5.93 6.61 -2.46
CA VAL A 123 5.89 8.02 -2.90
C VAL A 123 6.97 8.30 -3.94
N ARG A 124 6.78 9.36 -4.72
CA ARG A 124 7.81 9.93 -5.60
C ARG A 124 8.27 11.27 -5.06
N PHE A 125 9.56 11.54 -5.13
CA PHE A 125 10.15 12.78 -4.62
C PHE A 125 9.89 13.98 -5.54
N THR A 126 9.81 15.16 -4.95
CA THR A 126 9.79 16.43 -5.67
C THR A 126 11.21 16.78 -6.12
N ASP A 127 11.50 16.73 -7.41
CA ASP A 127 12.88 16.85 -7.90
C ASP A 127 13.56 18.16 -7.47
N GLY A 128 14.67 18.04 -6.73
CA GLY A 128 15.55 19.15 -6.38
C GLY A 128 14.92 20.29 -5.56
N LEU A 129 13.65 20.17 -5.15
CA LEU A 129 12.87 21.21 -4.43
C LEU A 129 12.99 22.61 -5.05
N GLY A 130 13.09 22.70 -6.39
CA GLY A 130 13.25 23.96 -7.12
C GLY A 130 14.65 24.60 -7.02
N TYR A 131 15.65 23.90 -6.48
CA TYR A 131 17.03 24.39 -6.46
C TYR A 131 17.71 24.20 -7.81
N THR A 132 18.51 25.19 -8.22
CA THR A 132 19.32 25.15 -9.44
C THR A 132 20.80 24.82 -9.18
N ASP A 133 21.27 24.98 -7.94
CA ASP A 133 22.65 24.68 -7.54
C ASP A 133 22.87 23.18 -7.25
N ALA A 134 23.90 22.60 -7.85
CA ALA A 134 24.19 21.17 -7.77
C ALA A 134 24.46 20.64 -6.35
N LYS A 135 24.96 21.48 -5.42
CA LYS A 135 25.16 21.09 -4.03
C LYS A 135 23.85 21.13 -3.26
N LYS A 136 23.03 22.17 -3.45
CA LYS A 136 21.69 22.28 -2.86
C LYS A 136 20.76 21.17 -3.34
N ILE A 137 20.79 20.83 -4.63
CA ILE A 137 20.04 19.70 -5.19
C ILE A 137 20.43 18.39 -4.50
N ARG A 138 21.74 18.08 -4.40
CA ARG A 138 22.22 16.87 -3.71
C ARG A 138 21.80 16.81 -2.24
N ASN A 139 21.86 17.94 -1.54
CA ASN A 139 21.42 18.03 -0.15
C ASN A 139 19.90 17.85 -0.02
N ALA A 140 19.10 18.41 -0.95
CA ALA A 140 17.66 18.24 -0.98
C ALA A 140 17.27 16.77 -1.16
N ILE A 141 17.89 16.08 -2.13
CA ILE A 141 17.68 14.65 -2.39
C ILE A 141 17.98 13.80 -1.15
N GLY A 142 19.13 14.04 -0.51
CA GLY A 142 19.49 13.34 0.72
C GLY A 142 18.50 13.61 1.86
N THR A 143 17.99 14.83 1.95
CA THR A 143 16.98 15.23 2.93
C THR A 143 15.64 14.56 2.66
N GLN A 144 15.17 14.53 1.41
CA GLN A 144 13.93 13.85 1.02
C GLN A 144 13.95 12.36 1.37
N THR A 145 15.06 11.68 1.04
CA THR A 145 15.22 10.26 1.39
C THR A 145 15.10 10.05 2.91
N LYS A 146 15.76 10.91 3.70
CA LYS A 146 15.72 10.83 5.16
C LYS A 146 14.32 11.16 5.70
N GLU A 147 13.72 12.27 5.29
CA GLU A 147 12.39 12.70 5.76
C GLU A 147 11.30 11.69 5.38
N THR A 148 11.45 10.99 4.26
CA THR A 148 10.53 9.91 3.88
C THR A 148 10.75 8.67 4.73
N LYS A 149 12.01 8.26 4.93
CA LYS A 149 12.35 7.14 5.83
C LYS A 149 12.01 7.40 7.29
N ASP A 150 11.99 8.64 7.75
CA ASP A 150 11.64 8.94 9.14
C ASP A 150 10.13 9.28 9.25
N GLY A 151 9.48 9.68 8.16
CA GLY A 151 8.18 10.35 8.19
C GLY A 151 7.06 9.69 7.42
N LEU A 152 7.31 8.59 6.68
CA LEU A 152 6.30 7.83 5.93
C LEU A 152 6.01 6.45 6.56
N ASP A 153 6.54 6.19 7.75
CA ASP A 153 6.33 4.93 8.46
C ASP A 153 5.08 5.01 9.36
N PRO A 154 3.98 4.31 9.04
CA PRO A 154 2.75 4.38 9.83
C PRO A 154 2.88 3.78 11.24
N ILE A 155 3.87 2.90 11.46
CA ILE A 155 4.06 2.24 12.78
C ILE A 155 5.23 2.81 13.58
N GLY A 156 6.13 3.55 12.93
CA GLY A 156 7.34 4.05 13.57
C GLY A 156 7.03 4.87 14.82
N THR A 157 7.83 4.73 15.88
CA THR A 157 7.68 5.50 17.11
C THR A 157 8.87 6.43 17.36
N GLY A 158 8.67 7.49 18.16
CA GLY A 158 9.73 8.42 18.55
C GLY A 158 9.78 9.74 17.77
N LYS A 159 10.82 10.54 18.05
CA LYS A 159 10.92 11.92 17.55
C LYS A 159 11.09 11.97 16.03
N GLY A 160 10.14 12.62 15.35
CA GLY A 160 10.13 12.77 13.89
C GLY A 160 9.28 11.71 13.16
N SER A 161 8.90 10.65 13.87
CA SER A 161 8.07 9.59 13.33
C SER A 161 6.63 10.00 13.05
N SER A 162 5.99 9.29 12.13
CA SER A 162 4.58 9.43 11.77
C SER A 162 3.63 8.57 12.60
N GLY A 163 4.09 7.55 13.33
CA GLY A 163 3.20 6.60 14.00
C GLY A 163 2.29 7.20 15.06
N ALA A 164 2.64 8.35 15.66
CA ALA A 164 1.76 9.06 16.60
C ALA A 164 0.48 9.62 15.96
N ARG A 165 0.36 9.58 14.61
CA ARG A 165 -0.85 9.97 13.87
C ARG A 165 -1.87 8.85 13.79
N PHE A 166 -1.44 7.62 14.02
CA PHE A 166 -2.27 6.44 13.94
C PHE A 166 -2.59 5.96 15.36
N SER A 167 -3.81 5.50 15.57
CA SER A 167 -4.19 4.86 16.84
C SER A 167 -3.32 3.62 17.09
N GLU A 168 -3.25 3.18 18.34
CA GLU A 168 -2.52 1.96 18.68
C GLU A 168 -3.11 0.74 17.96
N GLU A 169 -4.44 0.69 17.86
CA GLU A 169 -5.19 -0.37 17.22
C GLU A 169 -4.95 -0.41 15.71
N PHE A 170 -4.91 0.76 15.06
CA PHE A 170 -4.54 0.83 13.65
C PHE A 170 -3.13 0.29 13.42
N ARG A 171 -2.18 0.70 14.25
CA ARG A 171 -0.79 0.22 14.17
C ARG A 171 -0.68 -1.27 14.49
N SER A 172 -1.53 -1.81 15.36
CA SER A 172 -1.53 -3.23 15.72
C SER A 172 -1.92 -4.14 14.55
N MET A 173 -2.65 -3.62 13.56
CA MET A 173 -2.97 -4.32 12.32
C MET A 173 -1.79 -4.38 11.33
N LEU A 174 -0.67 -3.69 11.61
CA LEU A 174 0.48 -3.59 10.72
C LEU A 174 1.71 -4.23 11.35
N SER A 175 2.51 -4.95 10.55
CA SER A 175 3.80 -5.47 10.97
C SER A 175 4.89 -4.41 10.95
N ASP A 176 6.08 -4.78 11.44
CA ASP A 176 7.31 -4.03 11.20
C ASP A 176 7.49 -3.67 9.72
N SER A 177 7.98 -2.47 9.48
CA SER A 177 8.05 -1.85 8.17
C SER A 177 9.42 -2.06 7.52
N LYS A 178 9.45 -2.35 6.21
CA LYS A 178 10.67 -2.46 5.43
C LYS A 178 10.80 -1.29 4.46
N TRP A 179 11.85 -0.49 4.65
CA TRP A 179 12.13 0.65 3.77
C TRP A 179 12.91 0.27 2.50
N LEU A 180 12.42 0.76 1.36
CA LEU A 180 12.95 0.55 0.02
C LEU A 180 13.13 1.89 -0.69
N ARG A 181 14.29 2.11 -1.33
CA ARG A 181 14.46 3.27 -2.23
C ARG A 181 14.03 2.88 -3.63
N ARG A 182 13.34 3.78 -4.35
CA ARG A 182 12.83 3.56 -5.71
C ARG A 182 13.76 4.18 -6.75
N PHE A 183 14.07 3.42 -7.79
CA PHE A 183 14.86 3.85 -8.95
C PHE A 183 14.10 3.47 -10.23
N PRO A 184 13.57 4.46 -10.98
CA PRO A 184 12.92 4.20 -12.26
C PRO A 184 13.92 3.59 -13.24
N SER A 185 13.50 2.57 -13.98
CA SER A 185 14.34 1.85 -14.95
C SER A 185 13.81 1.92 -16.38
N LEU A 186 13.08 3.01 -16.71
CA LEU A 186 12.55 3.27 -18.05
C LEU A 186 13.63 3.28 -19.15
N THR A 187 14.89 3.59 -18.79
CA THR A 187 16.04 3.55 -19.72
C THR A 187 16.80 2.22 -19.67
N GLY A 188 16.22 1.19 -19.07
CA GLY A 188 16.82 -0.12 -18.85
C GLY A 188 17.55 -0.27 -17.51
N VAL A 189 17.82 -1.53 -17.14
CA VAL A 189 18.56 -1.90 -15.94
C VAL A 189 20.06 -1.95 -16.27
N SER A 190 20.83 -0.99 -15.76
CA SER A 190 22.26 -0.87 -16.07
C SER A 190 23.13 -0.65 -14.84
N LYS A 191 24.42 -0.96 -15.00
CA LYS A 191 25.43 -0.75 -13.95
C LYS A 191 25.49 0.75 -13.60
N GLY A 192 25.16 1.08 -12.35
CA GLY A 192 25.16 2.45 -11.86
C GLY A 192 23.77 3.04 -11.59
N LEU A 193 22.68 2.37 -11.99
CA LEU A 193 21.30 2.81 -11.70
C LEU A 193 21.10 3.18 -10.22
N LEU A 194 21.58 2.31 -9.32
CA LEU A 194 21.44 2.46 -7.87
C LEU A 194 22.43 3.45 -7.24
N SER A 195 23.38 3.97 -8.02
CA SER A 195 24.33 5.00 -7.57
C SER A 195 23.74 6.41 -7.70
N GLY A 196 22.67 6.55 -8.47
CA GLY A 196 21.93 7.81 -8.63
C GLY A 196 21.12 8.19 -7.39
N ALA A 197 20.48 9.36 -7.50
CA ALA A 197 19.44 9.78 -6.57
C ALA A 197 18.23 8.84 -6.69
N ALA A 198 17.67 8.42 -5.55
CA ALA A 198 16.39 7.73 -5.57
C ALA A 198 15.30 8.71 -6.04
N ALA A 199 14.39 8.25 -6.90
CA ALA A 199 13.26 9.05 -7.35
C ALA A 199 12.08 9.01 -6.35
N GLY A 200 12.22 8.24 -5.28
CA GLY A 200 11.18 8.05 -4.29
C GLY A 200 11.57 6.97 -3.29
N GLY A 201 10.60 6.55 -2.50
CA GLY A 201 10.76 5.38 -1.68
C GLY A 201 9.45 4.77 -1.25
N CYS A 202 9.55 3.58 -0.68
CA CYS A 202 8.42 2.76 -0.37
C CYS A 202 8.61 2.01 0.94
N TYR A 203 7.53 1.92 1.72
CA TYR A 203 7.44 0.98 2.83
C TYR A 203 6.70 -0.27 2.40
N ASP A 204 7.23 -1.44 2.74
CA ASP A 204 6.56 -2.72 2.60
C ASP A 204 6.27 -3.27 4.00
N LEU A 205 4.99 -3.50 4.30
CA LEU A 205 4.52 -4.00 5.59
C LEU A 205 3.53 -5.14 5.34
N SER A 206 3.46 -6.10 6.24
CA SER A 206 2.30 -6.99 6.32
C SER A 206 1.17 -6.30 7.07
N TYR A 207 -0.07 -6.69 6.78
CA TYR A 207 -1.25 -6.25 7.51
C TYR A 207 -2.18 -7.43 7.82
N ASP A 208 -2.93 -7.34 8.91
CA ASP A 208 -3.94 -8.33 9.35
C ASP A 208 -5.20 -7.61 9.86
N LEU A 209 -6.28 -7.67 9.09
CA LEU A 209 -7.58 -7.05 9.39
C LEU A 209 -8.54 -8.01 10.10
N ARG A 210 -8.21 -9.30 10.21
CA ARG A 210 -9.15 -10.34 10.68
C ARG A 210 -9.67 -10.06 12.07
N GLU A 211 -8.82 -9.58 12.97
CA GLU A 211 -9.23 -9.25 14.33
C GLU A 211 -10.18 -8.04 14.37
N ALA A 212 -9.92 -7.03 13.55
CA ALA A 212 -10.81 -5.87 13.42
C ALA A 212 -12.16 -6.29 12.84
N VAL A 213 -12.17 -7.08 11.76
CA VAL A 213 -13.39 -7.60 11.13
C VAL A 213 -14.20 -8.44 12.11
N ARG A 214 -13.56 -9.36 12.83
CA ARG A 214 -14.20 -10.21 13.84
C ARG A 214 -14.84 -9.38 14.95
N GLN A 215 -14.07 -8.48 15.59
CA GLN A 215 -14.60 -7.67 16.69
C GLN A 215 -15.72 -6.73 16.25
N LEU A 216 -15.62 -6.13 15.07
CA LEU A 216 -16.66 -5.24 14.54
C LEU A 216 -17.92 -6.02 14.16
N THR A 217 -17.78 -7.22 13.61
CA THR A 217 -18.93 -8.10 13.31
C THR A 217 -19.67 -8.44 14.60
N GLU A 218 -18.94 -8.93 15.63
CA GLU A 218 -19.50 -9.25 16.95
C GLU A 218 -20.16 -8.02 17.61
N SER A 219 -19.51 -6.87 17.57
CA SER A 219 -20.02 -5.64 18.21
C SER A 219 -21.21 -5.03 17.47
N SER A 220 -21.38 -5.35 16.18
CA SER A 220 -22.46 -4.80 15.34
C SER A 220 -23.77 -5.57 15.45
N GLU A 221 -23.75 -6.81 15.96
CA GLU A 221 -24.95 -7.61 16.18
C GLU A 221 -25.86 -6.91 17.21
N GLU A 222 -27.16 -6.87 16.93
CA GLU A 222 -28.22 -6.15 17.66
C GLU A 222 -28.08 -4.62 17.72
N ILE A 223 -27.05 -4.05 17.10
CA ILE A 223 -26.88 -2.59 16.93
C ILE A 223 -27.18 -2.18 15.49
N TRP A 224 -26.50 -2.80 14.53
CA TRP A 224 -26.64 -2.51 13.11
C TRP A 224 -27.55 -3.48 12.38
N TRP A 225 -27.67 -4.70 12.90
CA TRP A 225 -28.45 -5.78 12.32
C TRP A 225 -28.85 -6.79 13.39
N SER A 226 -29.92 -7.54 13.17
CA SER A 226 -30.36 -8.63 14.04
C SER A 226 -30.44 -9.93 13.25
N LYS A 227 -30.31 -11.06 13.93
CA LYS A 227 -30.45 -12.39 13.30
C LYS A 227 -31.80 -12.57 12.64
N LEU A 228 -31.84 -13.39 11.59
CA LEU A 228 -33.11 -13.73 10.95
C LEU A 228 -33.94 -14.56 11.93
N ASP A 229 -35.23 -14.27 11.98
CA ASP A 229 -36.16 -15.04 12.80
C ASP A 229 -36.24 -16.48 12.23
N PRO A 230 -35.89 -17.51 13.02
CA PRO A 230 -36.00 -18.91 12.60
C PRO A 230 -37.44 -19.32 12.25
N ASP A 231 -38.44 -18.62 12.78
CA ASP A 231 -39.86 -18.87 12.50
C ASP A 231 -40.35 -18.13 11.24
N GLU A 232 -39.61 -17.13 10.75
CA GLU A 232 -39.87 -16.41 9.49
C GLU A 232 -38.90 -16.84 8.36
N LEU A 233 -38.76 -18.15 8.15
CA LEU A 233 -37.98 -18.71 7.03
C LEU A 233 -38.64 -18.39 5.68
N THR A 234 -38.34 -17.21 5.15
CA THR A 234 -38.72 -16.81 3.79
C THR A 234 -37.83 -17.51 2.75
N LEU A 235 -38.34 -17.73 1.54
CA LEU A 235 -37.55 -18.24 0.42
C LEU A 235 -36.49 -17.23 -0.06
N THR A 236 -36.62 -15.97 0.35
CA THR A 236 -35.77 -14.85 -0.02
C THR A 236 -35.41 -14.04 1.22
N PRO A 237 -34.63 -14.61 2.16
CA PRO A 237 -34.18 -13.86 3.33
C PRO A 237 -33.45 -12.59 2.91
N SER A 238 -33.68 -11.52 3.65
CA SER A 238 -32.95 -10.28 3.48
C SER A 238 -32.76 -9.62 4.83
N LEU A 239 -31.60 -9.00 5.02
CA LEU A 239 -31.21 -8.35 6.26
C LEU A 239 -30.67 -6.96 5.93
N ILE A 240 -31.11 -5.97 6.70
CA ILE A 240 -30.68 -4.59 6.52
C ILE A 240 -29.66 -4.27 7.60
N VAL A 241 -28.48 -3.83 7.16
CA VAL A 241 -27.38 -3.40 8.03
C VAL A 241 -27.31 -1.89 8.04
N ASP A 242 -27.46 -1.29 9.22
CA ASP A 242 -27.44 0.16 9.42
C ASP A 242 -26.23 0.59 10.28
N PRO A 243 -25.10 0.96 9.67
CA PRO A 243 -23.89 1.34 10.40
C PRO A 243 -23.91 2.81 10.89
N SER A 244 -25.08 3.44 10.99
CA SER A 244 -25.20 4.85 11.40
C SER A 244 -24.70 5.13 12.82
N GLU A 245 -24.84 4.16 13.73
CA GLU A 245 -24.30 4.25 15.09
C GLU A 245 -22.82 3.84 15.15
N LYS A 246 -22.01 4.54 15.95
CA LYS A 246 -20.62 4.15 16.21
C LYS A 246 -20.61 2.94 17.15
N LEU A 247 -19.75 1.97 16.88
CA LEU A 247 -19.59 0.85 17.80
C LEU A 247 -18.67 1.25 18.93
N ASP A 248 -18.91 0.71 20.12
CA ASP A 248 -17.95 0.75 21.22
C ASP A 248 -16.84 -0.28 20.98
N SER A 249 -16.10 -0.08 19.88
CA SER A 249 -14.98 -0.91 19.46
C SER A 249 -13.79 -0.02 19.16
N LYS A 250 -12.63 -0.45 19.65
CA LYS A 250 -11.37 0.26 19.39
C LYS A 250 -10.92 0.17 17.93
N PHE A 251 -11.51 -0.75 17.17
CA PHE A 251 -11.27 -0.91 15.74
C PHE A 251 -12.23 -0.09 14.87
N ASP A 252 -13.18 0.64 15.46
CA ASP A 252 -14.09 1.50 14.71
C ASP A 252 -13.29 2.61 13.95
N PRO A 253 -13.39 2.67 12.61
CA PRO A 253 -12.71 3.67 11.79
C PRO A 253 -13.03 5.12 12.10
N ALA A 254 -14.08 5.43 12.86
CA ALA A 254 -14.41 6.78 13.28
C ALA A 254 -13.26 7.49 14.04
N HIS A 255 -12.26 6.74 14.49
CA HIS A 255 -11.07 7.25 15.16
C HIS A 255 -9.82 7.32 14.26
N TYR A 256 -9.94 7.02 12.97
CA TYR A 256 -8.81 7.01 12.04
C TYR A 256 -8.34 8.43 11.70
N HIS A 257 -7.06 8.55 11.35
CA HIS A 257 -6.36 9.82 11.16
C HIS A 257 -7.03 10.75 10.13
N HIS A 258 -7.59 10.19 9.06
CA HIS A 258 -8.23 10.96 8.00
C HIS A 258 -9.62 11.48 8.39
N LEU A 259 -10.18 11.06 9.53
CA LEU A 259 -11.48 11.48 10.05
C LEU A 259 -11.38 12.38 11.29
N GLU A 260 -10.19 12.92 11.63
CA GLU A 260 -9.96 13.82 12.76
C GLU A 260 -10.51 15.26 12.58
N GLY A 261 -11.53 15.46 11.73
CA GLY A 261 -12.21 16.74 11.51
C GLY A 261 -11.25 17.88 11.14
N GLU A 262 -11.24 18.94 11.95
CA GLU A 262 -10.43 20.15 11.70
C GLU A 262 -8.93 19.87 11.50
N LYS A 263 -8.38 18.83 12.15
CA LYS A 263 -6.97 18.47 11.92
C LYS A 263 -6.74 17.99 10.49
N SER A 264 -7.64 17.15 9.99
CA SER A 264 -7.61 16.60 8.64
C SER A 264 -7.79 17.73 7.61
N ASP A 265 -8.70 18.67 7.86
CA ASP A 265 -8.89 19.86 7.00
C ASP A 265 -7.61 20.70 6.89
N ASN A 266 -6.91 20.90 8.00
CA ASN A 266 -5.63 21.63 8.02
C ASN A 266 -4.54 20.92 7.21
N TYR A 267 -4.50 19.59 7.23
CA TYR A 267 -3.56 18.83 6.41
C TYR A 267 -3.87 18.97 4.92
N VAL A 268 -5.15 18.94 4.53
CA VAL A 268 -5.58 19.17 3.15
C VAL A 268 -5.19 20.59 2.72
N LYS A 269 -5.45 21.61 3.54
CA LYS A 269 -5.08 22.99 3.22
C LYS A 269 -3.57 23.14 2.99
N ASN A 270 -2.75 22.60 3.90
CA ASN A 270 -1.30 22.63 3.76
C ASN A 270 -0.81 21.85 2.53
N MET A 271 -1.45 20.74 2.16
CA MET A 271 -1.16 20.04 0.92
C MET A 271 -1.45 20.94 -0.29
N LYS A 272 -2.63 21.58 -0.37
CA LYS A 272 -3.00 22.45 -1.49
C LYS A 272 -2.02 23.60 -1.68
N GLU A 273 -1.65 24.28 -0.60
CA GLU A 273 -0.71 25.40 -0.62
C GLU A 273 0.65 24.94 -1.20
N ILE A 274 1.17 23.84 -0.68
CA ILE A 274 2.49 23.33 -1.07
C ILE A 274 2.50 22.72 -2.48
N GLU A 275 1.44 22.05 -2.90
CA GLU A 275 1.33 21.49 -4.25
C GLU A 275 1.20 22.60 -5.30
N MET A 276 0.41 23.65 -5.01
CA MET A 276 0.32 24.85 -5.85
C MET A 276 1.68 25.54 -5.97
N GLU A 277 2.44 25.68 -4.87
CA GLU A 277 3.80 26.24 -4.91
C GLU A 277 4.77 25.41 -5.76
N GLN A 278 4.60 24.09 -5.81
CA GLN A 278 5.49 23.18 -6.54
C GLN A 278 5.18 23.09 -8.03
N THR A 279 3.90 23.05 -8.39
CA THR A 279 3.45 22.74 -9.76
C THR A 279 2.90 23.96 -10.49
N GLY A 280 2.32 24.93 -9.77
CA GLY A 280 1.54 26.01 -10.36
C GLY A 280 0.27 25.55 -11.08
N ASP A 281 -0.18 24.33 -10.82
CA ASP A 281 -1.30 23.69 -11.53
C ASP A 281 -2.54 23.63 -10.61
N SER A 282 -3.53 24.48 -10.90
CA SER A 282 -4.78 24.52 -10.14
C SER A 282 -5.62 23.25 -10.30
N ASP A 283 -5.58 22.64 -11.48
CA ASP A 283 -6.44 21.52 -11.81
C ASP A 283 -5.99 20.28 -11.02
N VAL A 284 -4.68 20.05 -10.97
CA VAL A 284 -4.09 19.00 -10.12
C VAL A 284 -4.43 19.21 -8.64
N VAL A 285 -4.37 20.46 -8.15
CA VAL A 285 -4.69 20.77 -6.74
C VAL A 285 -6.17 20.52 -6.44
N GLU A 286 -7.06 20.87 -7.36
CA GLU A 286 -8.50 20.62 -7.23
C GLU A 286 -8.82 19.12 -7.23
N ASP A 287 -8.22 18.34 -8.13
CA ASP A 287 -8.39 16.89 -8.20
C ASP A 287 -7.91 16.19 -6.92
N LEU A 288 -6.75 16.58 -6.40
CA LEU A 288 -6.22 16.07 -5.13
C LEU A 288 -7.12 16.44 -3.96
N ALA A 289 -7.58 17.69 -3.90
CA ALA A 289 -8.48 18.15 -2.86
C ALA A 289 -9.82 17.41 -2.88
N TYR A 290 -10.37 17.17 -4.08
CA TYR A 290 -11.58 16.40 -4.28
C TYR A 290 -11.40 14.96 -3.78
N THR A 291 -10.29 14.34 -4.14
CA THR A 291 -9.93 12.97 -3.73
C THR A 291 -9.79 12.85 -2.21
N LEU A 292 -9.04 13.75 -1.56
CA LEU A 292 -8.94 13.79 -0.09
C LEU A 292 -10.29 14.07 0.58
N GLY A 293 -11.06 15.01 0.02
CA GLY A 293 -12.40 15.31 0.51
C GLY A 293 -13.37 14.13 0.42
N ARG A 294 -13.17 13.19 -0.52
CA ARG A 294 -13.92 11.93 -0.55
C ARG A 294 -13.49 10.98 0.56
N MET A 295 -12.18 10.83 0.81
CA MET A 295 -11.66 9.98 1.88
C MET A 295 -12.17 10.43 3.25
N MET A 296 -12.19 11.75 3.49
CA MET A 296 -12.60 12.35 4.77
C MET A 296 -14.10 12.22 5.10
N ARG A 297 -14.94 11.71 4.18
CA ARG A 297 -16.39 11.60 4.42
C ARG A 297 -16.76 10.51 5.43
N GLY A 298 -15.92 9.48 5.61
CA GLY A 298 -16.16 8.37 6.54
C GLY A 298 -17.55 7.75 6.38
N ARG A 299 -17.94 7.39 5.14
CA ARG A 299 -19.33 7.06 4.82
C ARG A 299 -19.76 5.73 5.46
N ARG A 300 -20.71 5.81 6.38
CA ARG A 300 -21.45 4.67 6.94
C ARG A 300 -22.72 4.45 6.12
N MET A 301 -22.63 3.63 5.09
CA MET A 301 -23.75 3.40 4.17
C MET A 301 -24.59 2.21 4.62
N ARG A 302 -25.90 2.42 4.76
CA ARG A 302 -26.86 1.34 4.95
C ARG A 302 -26.80 0.37 3.78
N LYS A 303 -26.78 -0.93 4.07
CA LYS A 303 -26.72 -2.00 3.07
C LYS A 303 -27.84 -3.00 3.30
N GLN A 304 -28.31 -3.62 2.22
CA GLN A 304 -29.18 -4.78 2.28
C GLN A 304 -28.36 -5.97 1.77
N VAL A 305 -28.35 -7.06 2.54
CA VAL A 305 -27.79 -8.35 2.15
C VAL A 305 -28.95 -9.35 2.00
N GLY A 306 -28.80 -10.29 1.07
CA GLY A 306 -29.81 -11.29 0.77
C GLY A 306 -29.22 -12.57 0.21
N VAL A 307 -30.06 -13.37 -0.44
CA VAL A 307 -29.71 -14.71 -0.94
C VAL A 307 -28.53 -14.68 -1.91
N ASP A 308 -28.42 -13.64 -2.74
CA ASP A 308 -27.32 -13.51 -3.71
C ASP A 308 -25.94 -13.40 -3.05
N GLN A 309 -25.90 -12.98 -1.77
CA GLN A 309 -24.69 -12.94 -0.95
C GLN A 309 -24.54 -14.17 -0.05
N GLY A 310 -25.39 -15.19 -0.22
CA GLY A 310 -25.37 -16.42 0.55
C GLY A 310 -26.12 -16.35 1.89
N LEU A 311 -26.96 -15.33 2.11
CA LEU A 311 -27.71 -15.19 3.36
C LEU A 311 -28.67 -16.36 3.60
N ALA A 312 -28.52 -17.00 4.76
CA ALA A 312 -29.38 -18.02 5.29
C ALA A 312 -29.44 -17.92 6.82
N HIS A 313 -30.45 -18.54 7.42
CA HIS A 313 -30.52 -18.60 8.88
C HIS A 313 -29.29 -19.33 9.45
N GLY A 314 -28.64 -18.71 10.44
CA GLY A 314 -27.47 -19.26 11.13
C GLY A 314 -26.12 -18.95 10.49
N ASN A 315 -26.07 -18.24 9.34
CA ASN A 315 -24.82 -17.80 8.71
C ASN A 315 -24.71 -16.26 8.59
N GLU A 316 -25.62 -15.51 9.21
CA GLU A 316 -25.74 -14.06 9.06
C GLU A 316 -24.42 -13.37 9.40
N ALA A 317 -23.79 -13.72 10.53
CA ALA A 317 -22.52 -13.11 10.95
C ALA A 317 -21.42 -13.22 9.89
N PHE A 318 -21.32 -14.37 9.21
CA PHE A 318 -20.37 -14.57 8.12
C PHE A 318 -20.72 -13.71 6.90
N VAL A 319 -21.99 -13.68 6.51
CA VAL A 319 -22.42 -12.85 5.36
C VAL A 319 -22.17 -11.37 5.64
N ILE A 320 -22.40 -10.93 6.88
CA ILE A 320 -22.16 -9.55 7.33
C ILE A 320 -20.66 -9.23 7.38
N SER A 321 -19.83 -10.14 7.90
CA SER A 321 -18.38 -9.95 7.93
C SER A 321 -17.83 -9.74 6.52
N GLU A 322 -18.18 -10.63 5.58
CA GLU A 322 -17.64 -10.63 4.21
C GLU A 322 -18.20 -9.51 3.33
N ASN A 323 -19.50 -9.21 3.41
CA ASN A 323 -20.15 -8.32 2.44
C ASN A 323 -20.34 -6.88 2.95
N VAL A 324 -20.20 -6.67 4.26
CA VAL A 324 -20.43 -5.36 4.89
C VAL A 324 -19.22 -4.88 5.65
N ILE A 325 -18.74 -5.62 6.65
CA ILE A 325 -17.69 -5.15 7.57
C ILE A 325 -16.33 -5.11 6.88
N LEU A 326 -15.88 -6.20 6.25
CA LEU A 326 -14.59 -6.26 5.56
C LEU A 326 -14.48 -5.20 4.45
N PRO A 327 -15.43 -5.05 3.50
CA PRO A 327 -15.37 -4.00 2.48
C PRO A 327 -15.31 -2.59 3.05
N TRP A 328 -16.00 -2.34 4.17
CA TRP A 328 -15.98 -1.05 4.85
C TRP A 328 -14.63 -0.80 5.53
N ILE A 329 -14.11 -1.77 6.28
CA ILE A 329 -12.80 -1.65 6.93
C ILE A 329 -11.66 -1.52 5.92
N ALA A 330 -11.70 -2.30 4.83
CA ALA A 330 -10.74 -2.20 3.75
C ALA A 330 -10.71 -0.79 3.13
N GLU A 331 -11.89 -0.21 2.86
CA GLU A 331 -11.99 1.17 2.35
C GLU A 331 -11.39 2.17 3.32
N GLU A 332 -11.77 2.13 4.61
CA GLU A 332 -11.29 3.10 5.58
C GLU A 332 -9.80 2.92 5.92
N PHE A 333 -9.30 1.67 5.92
CA PHE A 333 -7.88 1.35 6.07
C PHE A 333 -7.06 1.94 4.92
N VAL A 334 -7.46 1.71 3.67
CA VAL A 334 -6.79 2.26 2.49
C VAL A 334 -6.93 3.78 2.41
N ASN A 335 -8.09 4.34 2.75
CA ASN A 335 -8.29 5.79 2.80
C ASN A 335 -7.38 6.44 3.84
N CYS A 336 -7.23 5.85 5.02
CA CYS A 336 -6.34 6.35 6.07
C CYS A 336 -4.87 6.39 5.59
N LEU A 337 -4.41 5.31 4.95
CA LEU A 337 -3.05 5.23 4.39
C LEU A 337 -2.86 6.19 3.21
N GLY A 338 -3.81 6.24 2.27
CA GLY A 338 -3.77 7.14 1.12
C GLY A 338 -3.79 8.62 1.53
N PHE A 339 -4.68 8.99 2.45
CA PHE A 339 -4.72 10.33 3.03
C PHE A 339 -3.39 10.69 3.68
N PHE A 340 -2.82 9.77 4.47
CA PHE A 340 -1.52 9.95 5.08
C PHE A 340 -0.43 10.18 4.02
N LEU A 341 -0.33 9.35 2.99
CA LEU A 341 0.65 9.49 1.90
C LEU A 341 0.56 10.86 1.21
N MET A 342 -0.64 11.33 0.92
CA MET A 342 -0.87 12.57 0.16
C MET A 342 -0.74 13.85 0.99
N THR A 343 -0.82 13.75 2.32
CA THR A 343 -0.87 14.96 3.19
C THR A 343 0.32 15.07 4.13
N ARG A 344 1.01 13.97 4.37
CA ARG A 344 2.23 13.98 5.16
C ARG A 344 3.32 14.69 4.35
N LYS A 345 4.03 15.64 4.96
CA LYS A 345 5.27 16.22 4.39
C LYS A 345 5.18 16.57 2.88
N PRO A 346 4.11 17.25 2.40
CA PRO A 346 3.80 17.43 0.98
C PRO A 346 4.88 18.21 0.22
N LYS A 347 5.80 18.86 0.94
CA LYS A 347 6.97 19.54 0.38
C LYS A 347 7.96 18.59 -0.28
N TYR A 348 8.05 17.35 0.22
CA TYR A 348 9.15 16.45 -0.12
C TYR A 348 8.77 15.42 -1.18
N TRP A 349 7.49 15.17 -1.42
CA TRP A 349 7.01 14.23 -2.42
C TRP A 349 5.83 14.77 -3.20
N ARG A 350 5.67 14.25 -4.41
CA ARG A 350 4.61 14.62 -5.36
C ARG A 350 3.33 13.89 -4.95
N ASN A 351 2.35 14.63 -4.42
CA ASN A 351 1.18 14.03 -3.76
C ASN A 351 0.29 13.25 -4.74
N GLY A 352 0.20 13.67 -6.01
CA GLY A 352 -0.50 12.95 -7.08
C GLY A 352 0.25 11.75 -7.66
N GLN A 353 1.43 11.41 -7.13
CA GLN A 353 2.20 10.23 -7.55
C GLN A 353 2.53 9.31 -6.38
N CYS A 354 1.71 9.38 -5.33
CA CYS A 354 1.69 8.43 -4.24
C CYS A 354 0.86 7.21 -4.64
N GLU A 355 1.28 6.02 -4.21
CA GLU A 355 0.66 4.76 -4.58
C GLU A 355 0.54 3.87 -3.33
N VAL A 356 -0.62 3.24 -3.19
CA VAL A 356 -0.82 2.11 -2.28
C VAL A 356 -0.93 0.87 -3.14
N ARG A 357 -0.09 -0.13 -2.91
CA ARG A 357 -0.16 -1.41 -3.64
C ARG A 357 -0.40 -2.55 -2.67
N VAL A 358 -1.39 -3.39 -2.93
CA VAL A 358 -1.53 -4.67 -2.23
C VAL A 358 -0.61 -5.66 -2.90
N VAL A 359 0.17 -6.37 -2.10
CA VAL A 359 1.12 -7.39 -2.55
C VAL A 359 0.71 -8.72 -1.93
N GLN A 360 0.50 -9.72 -2.79
CA GLN A 360 0.10 -11.05 -2.37
C GLN A 360 1.08 -12.08 -2.94
N PRO A 361 1.24 -13.24 -2.27
CA PRO A 361 1.93 -14.38 -2.84
C PRO A 361 1.41 -14.68 -4.25
N PHE A 362 2.30 -15.10 -5.14
CA PHE A 362 1.92 -15.47 -6.49
C PHE A 362 0.98 -16.69 -6.46
N SER A 363 -0.14 -16.61 -7.17
CA SER A 363 -1.13 -17.70 -7.35
C SER A 363 -1.82 -17.51 -8.70
N SER A 364 -2.07 -18.62 -9.41
CA SER A 364 -2.81 -18.61 -10.67
C SER A 364 -4.24 -18.12 -10.47
N GLU A 365 -4.90 -18.56 -9.40
CA GLU A 365 -6.26 -18.16 -9.06
C GLU A 365 -6.35 -16.64 -8.81
N LEU A 366 -5.35 -16.05 -8.16
CA LEU A 366 -5.28 -14.62 -7.96
C LEU A 366 -5.17 -13.86 -9.30
N ILE A 367 -4.36 -14.37 -10.24
CA ILE A 367 -4.20 -13.72 -11.55
C ILE A 367 -5.50 -13.76 -12.34
N GLU A 368 -6.18 -14.91 -12.35
CA GLU A 368 -7.50 -15.06 -12.97
C GLU A 368 -8.48 -14.03 -12.39
N VAL A 369 -8.61 -13.96 -11.05
CA VAL A 369 -9.49 -12.99 -10.39
C VAL A 369 -9.13 -11.54 -10.74
N LEU A 370 -7.84 -11.21 -10.80
CA LEU A 370 -7.39 -9.85 -11.12
C LEU A 370 -7.62 -9.47 -12.60
N LYS A 371 -7.62 -10.45 -13.50
CA LYS A 371 -7.82 -10.25 -14.94
C LYS A 371 -9.28 -10.36 -15.36
N GLU A 372 -10.09 -11.14 -14.66
CA GLU A 372 -11.54 -11.30 -14.87
C GLU A 372 -12.37 -10.16 -14.27
N ALA A 373 -11.81 -9.36 -13.35
CA ALA A 373 -12.49 -8.23 -12.71
C ALA A 373 -12.75 -7.03 -13.66
N ASP A 374 -12.76 -7.25 -14.98
CA ASP A 374 -12.98 -6.28 -16.05
C ASP A 374 -14.35 -6.42 -16.73
#